data_AF-A0A9W4WPX8-F1
#
_entry.id   AF-A0A9W4WPX8-F1
#
_cell.length_a   1.000
_cell.length_b   1.000
_cell.length_c   1.000
_cell.angle_alpha   90.00
_cell.angle_beta   90.00
_cell.angle_gamma   90.00
#
_symmetry.space_group_name_H-M   'P 1'
#
loop_
_entity.id
_entity.type
_entity.pdbx_description
1 polymer ?
#
loop_
_entity_poly.entity_id
_entity_poly.type
_entity_poly.pdbx_seq_one_letter_code
_entity_poly.pdbx_strand_id
1 'polypeptide(L)'
;MVDIPKSISQSTSQSASQPTFQPTSTIDSQTSSQSIQEKKHKKKRIQLLSKDVDSARERLLALPQVEEHGEYTGSSEIILKENVSLEEYLDYRDKNPNLSVRVYLHDGRIKAYEVPLTPHAMVSAVIKILMGRWNYHDLEYGDGSNMIVGQNSAKEPDSWIRPVKRRRSMPYKAMDRFGGAYPTMIVEVGYTQSLPDLHQKVALYFSQATSIQIVLTIKIFDLRADNTLALIAMLYLRTDQNPLIPVKVISFGKADPVQSTVNYIINTMNVPPNNFIGVGRTVNDVNCLPCDRAGIPIYQMNIPAAELFDGDPNGVPMAAAGGFNLDLWEVQVKSLKGFNFVV
;
A
#
# COMPACT_ATOMS: atom_id res chain seq x y z
N MET A 1 -4.64 -55.61 -29.49
CA MET A 1 -5.44 -55.28 -30.69
C MET A 1 -6.50 -54.29 -30.23
N VAL A 2 -6.26 -52.98 -30.32
CA VAL A 2 -6.27 -52.14 -31.55
C VAL A 2 -7.70 -52.02 -32.05
N ASP A 3 -8.29 -50.88 -32.38
CA ASP A 3 -8.13 -49.43 -32.18
C ASP A 3 -9.38 -48.82 -32.87
N ILE A 4 -9.86 -47.64 -32.41
CA ILE A 4 -10.25 -46.41 -33.16
C ILE A 4 -11.07 -46.59 -34.49
N PRO A 5 -12.11 -45.77 -34.87
CA PRO A 5 -12.08 -44.30 -34.85
C PRO A 5 -13.37 -43.47 -34.60
N LYS A 6 -13.11 -42.18 -34.35
CA LYS A 6 -13.94 -40.98 -34.63
C LYS A 6 -14.09 -40.74 -36.15
N SER A 7 -15.19 -40.11 -36.60
CA SER A 7 -15.13 -38.86 -37.39
C SER A 7 -16.51 -38.28 -37.77
N ILE A 8 -16.49 -36.97 -38.02
CA ILE A 8 -17.54 -36.00 -38.35
C ILE A 8 -17.73 -35.88 -39.88
N SER A 9 -18.95 -35.60 -40.37
CA SER A 9 -19.28 -34.71 -41.52
C SER A 9 -20.81 -34.73 -41.83
N GLN A 10 -21.52 -33.60 -41.74
CA GLN A 10 -21.92 -32.62 -42.78
C GLN A 10 -23.12 -32.98 -43.71
N SER A 11 -24.22 -32.23 -43.47
CA SER A 11 -25.13 -31.50 -44.39
C SER A 11 -25.71 -32.09 -45.69
N THR A 12 -27.04 -31.96 -45.86
CA THR A 12 -27.81 -31.43 -47.02
C THR A 12 -29.32 -31.52 -46.66
N SER A 13 -30.13 -30.45 -46.55
CA SER A 13 -30.74 -29.49 -47.50
C SER A 13 -32.18 -29.86 -47.96
N GLN A 14 -33.04 -28.83 -48.11
CA GLN A 14 -34.44 -28.75 -48.66
C GLN A 14 -35.57 -28.78 -47.59
N SER A 15 -36.67 -28.00 -47.61
CA SER A 15 -37.25 -26.98 -48.52
C SER A 15 -38.45 -26.27 -47.81
N ALA A 16 -38.71 -25.00 -48.18
CA ALA A 16 -39.98 -24.21 -48.19
C ALA A 16 -40.96 -24.24 -46.98
N SER A 17 -41.51 -23.12 -46.47
CA SER A 17 -42.38 -22.17 -47.19
C SER A 17 -42.58 -20.85 -46.41
N GLN A 18 -42.69 -19.71 -47.12
CA GLN A 18 -43.16 -18.40 -46.62
C GLN A 18 -44.69 -18.36 -46.48
N PRO A 19 -45.22 -17.33 -45.79
CA PRO A 19 -46.23 -16.51 -46.46
C PRO A 19 -46.01 -15.00 -46.37
N THR A 20 -46.39 -14.35 -47.46
CA THR A 20 -46.41 -12.92 -47.77
C THR A 20 -47.72 -12.29 -47.32
N PHE A 21 -47.72 -11.09 -46.72
CA PHE A 21 -48.86 -10.15 -46.78
C PHE A 21 -48.41 -8.70 -46.59
N GLN A 22 -48.87 -7.82 -47.49
CA GLN A 22 -48.95 -6.35 -47.44
C GLN A 22 -50.17 -5.95 -48.28
N PRO A 23 -50.68 -4.69 -48.27
CA PRO A 23 -50.84 -3.66 -47.20
C PRO A 23 -52.34 -3.24 -47.09
N THR A 24 -52.83 -2.38 -46.19
CA THR A 24 -52.86 -0.90 -46.29
C THR A 24 -53.79 -0.35 -45.18
N SER A 25 -53.39 0.69 -44.44
CA SER A 25 -54.19 1.92 -44.22
C SER A 25 -53.47 2.90 -43.28
N THR A 26 -53.25 4.09 -43.81
CA THR A 26 -52.77 5.35 -43.22
C THR A 26 -53.57 5.78 -41.97
N ILE A 27 -52.92 6.43 -40.99
CA ILE A 27 -53.30 7.72 -40.36
C ILE A 27 -52.22 8.12 -39.32
N ASP A 28 -51.58 9.25 -39.63
CA ASP A 28 -51.06 10.35 -38.80
C ASP A 28 -50.21 10.14 -37.54
N SER A 29 -48.92 10.48 -37.70
CA SER A 29 -48.25 11.62 -37.06
C SER A 29 -48.68 12.01 -35.64
N GLN A 30 -47.86 11.67 -34.65
CA GLN A 30 -47.44 12.65 -33.64
C GLN A 30 -46.11 12.24 -32.99
N THR A 31 -45.09 13.03 -33.35
CA THR A 31 -43.77 13.09 -32.76
C THR A 31 -43.88 13.45 -31.27
N SER A 32 -43.40 12.60 -30.37
CA SER A 32 -43.03 13.01 -29.02
C SER A 32 -41.60 12.58 -28.73
N SER A 33 -40.68 13.41 -29.22
CA SER A 33 -39.29 13.41 -28.83
C SER A 33 -39.22 13.86 -27.36
N GLN A 34 -39.41 12.92 -26.43
CA GLN A 34 -39.03 13.15 -25.03
C GLN A 34 -37.51 13.20 -24.96
N SER A 35 -36.99 14.42 -25.05
CA SER A 35 -35.64 14.75 -24.67
C SER A 35 -35.47 14.38 -23.19
N ILE A 36 -34.76 13.29 -22.95
CA ILE A 36 -34.10 13.06 -21.67
C ILE A 36 -33.12 14.22 -21.51
N GLN A 37 -33.54 15.29 -20.85
CA GLN A 37 -32.61 16.27 -20.31
C GLN A 37 -31.79 15.57 -19.24
N GLU A 38 -30.68 14.97 -19.65
CA GLU A 38 -29.53 14.78 -18.80
C GLU A 38 -29.20 16.14 -18.19
N LYS A 39 -29.66 16.38 -16.96
CA LYS A 39 -29.06 17.40 -16.10
C LYS A 39 -27.61 16.98 -15.93
N LYS A 40 -26.73 17.49 -16.80
CA LYS A 40 -25.29 17.59 -16.56
C LYS A 40 -25.12 18.38 -15.27
N HIS A 41 -25.17 17.70 -14.13
CA HIS A 41 -24.61 18.23 -12.91
C HIS A 41 -23.16 18.55 -13.25
N LYS A 42 -22.82 19.84 -13.30
CA LYS A 42 -21.44 20.30 -13.39
C LYS A 42 -20.72 19.68 -12.19
N LYS A 43 -19.99 18.59 -12.44
CA LYS A 43 -19.13 17.92 -11.47
C LYS A 43 -18.30 19.00 -10.80
N LYS A 44 -18.46 19.20 -9.49
CA LYS A 44 -17.70 20.22 -8.76
C LYS A 44 -16.26 19.73 -8.69
N ARG A 45 -15.43 20.22 -9.61
CA ARG A 45 -14.01 19.85 -9.67
C ARG A 45 -13.37 20.15 -8.33
N ILE A 46 -12.64 19.17 -7.78
CA ILE A 46 -11.86 19.37 -6.56
C ILE A 46 -10.85 20.50 -6.82
N GLN A 47 -10.89 21.49 -5.94
CA GLN A 47 -9.84 22.48 -5.75
C GLN A 47 -9.43 22.35 -4.28
N LEU A 48 -8.18 21.95 -4.06
CA LEU A 48 -7.48 22.15 -2.79
C LEU A 48 -6.70 23.45 -2.95
N LEU A 49 -6.84 24.37 -1.99
CA LEU A 49 -6.12 25.64 -2.05
C LEU A 49 -4.66 25.39 -1.66
N SER A 50 -3.70 26.00 -2.36
CA SER A 50 -2.27 25.85 -2.03
C SER A 50 -2.02 26.13 -0.56
N LYS A 51 -2.60 27.22 -0.03
CA LYS A 51 -2.51 27.60 1.39
C LYS A 51 -2.93 26.48 2.36
N ASP A 52 -3.90 25.64 2.00
CA ASP A 52 -4.40 24.57 2.87
C ASP A 52 -3.40 23.39 2.85
N VAL A 53 -2.82 23.11 1.68
CA VAL A 53 -1.77 22.09 1.50
C VAL A 53 -0.47 22.53 2.19
N ASP A 54 -0.08 23.79 2.04
CA ASP A 54 1.12 24.37 2.65
C ASP A 54 0.98 24.44 4.17
N SER A 55 -0.20 24.84 4.67
CA SER A 55 -0.51 24.79 6.11
C SER A 55 -0.48 23.36 6.66
N ALA A 56 -0.97 22.38 5.89
CA ALA A 56 -0.89 20.98 6.30
C ALA A 56 0.57 20.49 6.35
N ARG A 57 1.42 20.91 5.40
CA ARG A 57 2.86 20.61 5.41
C ARG A 57 3.53 21.18 6.66
N GLU A 58 3.30 22.45 6.97
CA GLU A 58 3.86 23.09 8.17
C GLU A 58 3.44 22.38 9.45
N ARG A 59 2.17 22.02 9.56
CA ARG A 59 1.65 21.27 10.72
C ARG A 59 2.28 19.88 10.85
N LEU A 60 2.44 19.14 9.76
CA LEU A 60 3.09 17.82 9.78
C LEU A 60 4.57 17.93 10.17
N LEU A 61 5.28 18.97 9.69
CA LEU A 61 6.67 19.22 10.05
C LEU A 61 6.85 19.69 11.51
N ALA A 62 5.84 20.34 12.07
CA ALA A 62 5.88 20.82 13.46
C ALA A 62 5.59 19.71 14.49
N LEU A 63 5.18 18.52 14.05
CA LEU A 63 4.98 17.39 14.96
C LEU A 63 6.32 16.90 15.51
N PRO A 64 6.39 16.53 16.80
CA PRO A 64 7.60 15.99 17.38
C PRO A 64 8.00 14.71 16.67
N GLN A 65 9.15 14.72 15.99
CA GLN A 65 9.76 13.52 15.41
C GLN A 65 10.96 13.04 16.23
N VAL A 66 11.45 13.89 17.14
CA VAL A 66 12.47 13.52 18.14
C VAL A 66 11.81 12.66 19.20
N GLU A 67 12.15 11.37 19.17
CA GLU A 67 11.58 10.37 20.06
C GLU A 67 11.87 10.67 21.55
N GLU A 68 12.97 11.37 21.87
CA GLU A 68 13.38 11.71 23.26
C GLU A 68 12.33 12.49 24.05
N HIS A 69 11.42 13.20 23.36
CA HIS A 69 10.32 13.94 23.99
C HIS A 69 9.03 13.11 24.11
N GLY A 70 9.11 11.82 23.78
CA GLY A 70 8.00 10.89 23.70
C GLY A 70 7.34 10.91 22.31
N GLU A 71 7.06 9.72 21.77
CA GLU A 71 6.33 9.62 20.50
C GLU A 71 4.94 10.24 20.60
N TYR A 72 4.58 11.04 19.61
CA TYR A 72 3.23 11.60 19.50
C TYR A 72 2.23 10.47 19.19
N THR A 73 1.38 10.15 20.17
CA THR A 73 0.41 9.04 20.06
C THR A 73 -0.94 9.46 19.49
N GLY A 74 -1.10 10.72 19.08
CA GLY A 74 -2.31 11.21 18.41
C GLY A 74 -2.28 10.96 16.91
N SER A 75 -3.40 11.25 16.24
CA SER A 75 -3.38 11.31 14.77
C SER A 75 -2.69 12.57 14.30
N SER A 76 -1.77 12.41 13.35
CA SER A 76 -1.07 13.43 12.59
C SER A 76 -1.80 13.81 11.30
N GLU A 77 -2.86 13.08 10.94
CA GLU A 77 -3.59 13.29 9.69
C GLU A 77 -4.39 14.60 9.70
N ILE A 78 -4.33 15.32 8.59
CA ILE A 78 -5.00 16.61 8.43
C ILE A 78 -6.06 16.50 7.34
N ILE A 79 -7.32 16.72 7.70
CA ILE A 79 -8.42 16.75 6.73
C ILE A 79 -8.32 18.02 5.90
N LEU A 80 -8.12 17.86 4.59
CA LEU A 80 -8.07 18.97 3.63
C LEU A 80 -9.43 19.25 3.00
N LYS A 81 -10.25 18.21 2.85
CA LYS A 81 -11.58 18.31 2.22
C LYS A 81 -12.47 17.14 2.60
N GLU A 82 -13.76 17.39 2.68
CA GLU A 82 -14.79 16.39 2.94
C GLU A 82 -15.79 16.28 1.79
N ASN A 83 -16.64 15.25 1.84
CA ASN A 83 -17.70 14.98 0.86
C ASN A 83 -17.17 14.84 -0.57
N VAL A 84 -15.99 14.22 -0.71
CA VAL A 84 -15.35 13.94 -1.99
C VAL A 84 -15.71 12.54 -2.46
N SER A 85 -16.13 12.40 -3.71
CA SER A 85 -16.30 11.06 -4.30
C SER A 85 -14.97 10.47 -4.78
N LEU A 86 -14.89 9.14 -4.82
CA LEU A 86 -13.74 8.39 -5.31
C LEU A 86 -13.31 8.86 -6.71
N GLU A 87 -14.26 9.00 -7.62
CA GLU A 87 -13.98 9.40 -9.00
C GLU A 87 -13.40 10.83 -9.07
N GLU A 88 -13.97 11.77 -8.31
CA GLU A 88 -13.45 13.13 -8.23
C GLU A 88 -12.02 13.17 -7.66
N TYR A 89 -11.74 12.36 -6.63
CA TYR A 89 -10.42 12.26 -6.03
C TYR A 89 -9.38 11.71 -7.01
N LEU A 90 -9.70 10.61 -7.68
CA LEU A 90 -8.80 9.99 -8.66
C LEU A 90 -8.52 10.96 -9.82
N ASP A 91 -9.55 11.65 -10.33
CA ASP A 91 -9.38 12.68 -11.37
C ASP A 91 -8.53 13.87 -10.91
N TYR A 92 -8.60 14.21 -9.62
CA TYR A 92 -7.76 15.26 -9.04
C TYR A 92 -6.30 14.83 -8.95
N ARG A 93 -6.03 13.59 -8.48
CA ARG A 93 -4.68 13.06 -8.36
C ARG A 93 -3.99 12.91 -9.71
N ASP A 94 -4.68 12.42 -10.74
CA ASP A 94 -4.12 12.32 -12.09
C ASP A 94 -3.66 13.69 -12.64
N LYS A 95 -4.33 14.77 -12.24
CA LYS A 95 -4.03 16.14 -12.70
C LYS A 95 -3.03 16.86 -11.79
N ASN A 96 -2.84 16.38 -10.56
CA ASN A 96 -1.99 16.99 -9.55
C ASN A 96 -1.12 15.91 -8.90
N PRO A 97 -0.24 15.23 -9.65
CA PRO A 97 0.54 14.12 -9.11
C PRO A 97 1.52 14.59 -8.02
N ASN A 98 2.05 15.81 -8.17
CA ASN A 98 3.08 16.37 -7.30
C ASN A 98 2.45 17.34 -6.29
N LEU A 99 2.22 16.85 -5.06
CA LEU A 99 1.82 17.66 -3.92
C LEU A 99 2.98 17.73 -2.92
N SER A 100 3.08 18.84 -2.19
CA SER A 100 4.12 19.04 -1.17
C SER A 100 3.93 18.16 0.07
N VAL A 101 2.77 17.49 0.17
CA VAL A 101 2.43 16.46 1.14
C VAL A 101 1.80 15.25 0.43
N ARG A 102 1.96 14.07 0.99
CA ARG A 102 1.19 12.89 0.58
C ARG A 102 -0.25 13.03 1.08
N VAL A 103 -1.18 12.69 0.19
CA VAL A 103 -2.62 12.69 0.49
C VAL A 103 -3.25 11.36 0.13
N TYR A 104 -4.37 11.04 0.76
CA TYR A 104 -5.22 9.93 0.38
C TYR A 104 -6.69 10.25 0.62
N LEU A 105 -7.58 9.48 -0.01
CA LEU A 105 -9.01 9.53 0.23
C LEU A 105 -9.40 8.43 1.20
N HIS A 106 -10.15 8.78 2.24
CA HIS A 106 -10.80 7.81 3.12
C HIS A 106 -12.19 8.25 3.52
N ASP A 107 -13.18 7.44 3.15
CA ASP A 107 -14.60 7.65 3.43
C ASP A 107 -15.08 9.06 3.07
N GLY A 108 -14.64 9.51 1.89
CA GLY A 108 -14.99 10.82 1.35
C GLY A 108 -14.22 12.01 1.91
N ARG A 109 -13.19 11.77 2.73
CA ARG A 109 -12.29 12.81 3.23
C ARG A 109 -10.92 12.70 2.56
N ILE A 110 -10.43 13.81 2.01
CA ILE A 110 -9.03 13.92 1.59
C ILE A 110 -8.21 14.28 2.82
N LYS A 111 -7.22 13.45 3.14
CA LYS A 111 -6.34 13.62 4.29
C LYS A 111 -4.89 13.77 3.82
N ALA A 112 -4.18 14.77 4.33
CA ALA A 112 -2.72 14.82 4.28
C ALA A 112 -2.13 14.05 5.45
N TYR A 113 -1.03 13.32 5.24
CA TYR A 113 -0.49 12.42 6.27
C TYR A 113 1.03 12.33 6.35
N GLU A 114 1.78 12.74 5.33
CA GLU A 114 3.24 12.62 5.31
C GLU A 114 3.85 13.73 4.45
N VAL A 115 5.00 14.26 4.86
CA VAL A 115 5.87 15.09 4.03
C VAL A 115 7.02 14.20 3.55
N PRO A 116 7.08 13.83 2.25
CA PRO A 116 8.04 12.84 1.75
C PRO A 116 9.45 13.44 1.63
N LEU A 117 10.12 13.64 2.77
CA LEU A 117 11.50 14.14 2.84
C LEU A 117 12.52 13.08 2.43
N THR A 118 13.78 13.48 2.29
CA THR A 118 14.85 12.61 1.76
C THR A 118 15.02 11.29 2.52
N PRO A 119 15.01 11.23 3.88
CA PRO A 119 15.08 9.95 4.60
C PRO A 119 13.98 8.97 4.21
N HIS A 120 12.74 9.45 4.09
CA HIS A 120 11.59 8.66 3.65
C HIS A 120 11.82 8.08 2.24
N ALA A 121 12.21 8.92 1.29
CA ALA A 121 12.42 8.49 -0.09
C ALA A 121 13.55 7.46 -0.20
N MET A 122 14.65 7.65 0.55
CA MET A 122 15.79 6.73 0.58
C MET A 122 15.42 5.36 1.14
N VAL A 123 14.63 5.30 2.21
CA VAL A 123 14.17 4.05 2.84
C VAL A 123 13.23 3.28 1.90
N SER A 124 12.25 3.94 1.31
CA SER A 124 11.35 3.30 0.33
C SER A 124 12.13 2.75 -0.87
N ALA A 125 13.05 3.55 -1.42
CA ALA A 125 13.86 3.15 -2.57
C ALA A 125 14.78 1.96 -2.28
N VAL A 126 15.46 1.94 -1.12
CA VAL A 126 16.40 0.84 -0.83
C VAL A 126 15.68 -0.49 -0.64
N ILE A 127 14.52 -0.52 -0.01
CA ILE A 127 13.74 -1.77 0.15
C ILE A 127 13.42 -2.35 -1.24
N LYS A 128 12.92 -1.50 -2.16
CA LYS A 128 12.64 -1.88 -3.55
C LYS A 128 13.89 -2.39 -4.27
N ILE A 129 15.03 -1.72 -4.11
CA ILE A 129 16.31 -2.12 -4.73
C ILE A 129 16.78 -3.49 -4.21
N LEU A 130 16.69 -3.73 -2.91
CA LEU A 130 17.15 -4.99 -2.32
C LEU A 130 16.28 -6.17 -2.76
N MET A 131 14.95 -5.98 -2.77
CA MET A 131 14.04 -7.00 -3.29
C MET A 131 14.25 -7.23 -4.78
N GLY A 132 14.42 -6.16 -5.57
CA GLY A 132 14.72 -6.26 -7.01
C GLY A 132 16.01 -7.01 -7.29
N ARG A 133 17.07 -6.81 -6.50
CA ARG A 133 18.31 -7.60 -6.59
C ARG A 133 18.10 -9.07 -6.24
N TRP A 134 17.22 -9.36 -5.29
CA TRP A 134 16.91 -10.72 -4.87
C TRP A 134 16.08 -11.47 -5.91
N ASN A 135 15.03 -10.86 -6.46
CA ASN A 135 14.20 -11.47 -7.49
C ASN A 135 13.60 -10.44 -8.47
N TYR A 136 14.35 -10.11 -9.51
CA TYR A 136 13.89 -9.19 -10.57
C TYR A 136 12.97 -9.85 -11.59
N HIS A 137 13.07 -11.17 -11.78
CA HIS A 137 12.43 -11.87 -12.90
C HIS A 137 11.00 -12.32 -12.61
N ASP A 138 10.70 -12.66 -11.36
CA ASP A 138 9.38 -13.17 -10.98
C ASP A 138 8.49 -12.12 -10.31
N LEU A 139 9.06 -10.96 -9.94
CA LEU A 139 8.36 -9.88 -9.26
C LEU A 139 8.41 -8.57 -10.06
N GLU A 140 7.31 -7.83 -10.03
CA GLU A 140 7.20 -6.45 -10.45
C GLU A 140 7.23 -5.52 -9.24
N TYR A 141 7.72 -4.32 -9.48
CA TYR A 141 7.92 -3.29 -8.47
C TYR A 141 7.38 -1.97 -8.98
N GLY A 142 6.78 -1.16 -8.11
CA GLY A 142 6.38 0.17 -8.50
C GLY A 142 6.08 1.10 -7.34
N ASP A 143 5.67 2.30 -7.71
CA ASP A 143 5.29 3.43 -6.86
C ASP A 143 4.09 4.15 -7.50
N GLY A 144 3.63 5.25 -6.91
CA GLY A 144 2.83 6.25 -7.63
C GLY A 144 1.40 5.86 -8.02
N SER A 145 0.98 4.63 -7.73
CA SER A 145 -0.30 4.10 -8.20
C SER A 145 -1.42 4.38 -7.19
N ASN A 146 -2.45 5.14 -7.58
CA ASN A 146 -3.63 5.35 -6.74
C ASN A 146 -4.45 4.06 -6.66
N MET A 147 -4.31 3.35 -5.56
CA MET A 147 -5.02 2.11 -5.30
C MET A 147 -6.37 2.40 -4.65
N ILE A 148 -7.44 1.86 -5.21
CA ILE A 148 -8.75 1.83 -4.57
C ILE A 148 -8.64 0.86 -3.40
N VAL A 149 -8.88 1.31 -2.17
CA VAL A 149 -8.72 0.48 -0.96
C VAL A 149 -10.04 0.29 -0.21
N GLY A 150 -11.13 0.83 -0.76
CA GLY A 150 -12.48 0.73 -0.21
C GLY A 150 -13.51 1.37 -1.15
N GLN A 151 -14.78 1.42 -0.72
CA GLN A 151 -15.87 1.93 -1.56
C GLN A 151 -15.71 3.41 -1.93
N ASN A 152 -15.23 4.24 -0.99
CA ASN A 152 -14.95 5.65 -1.21
C ASN A 152 -13.59 6.04 -0.63
N SER A 153 -12.61 5.15 -0.86
CA SER A 153 -11.27 5.25 -0.29
C SER A 153 -10.23 4.85 -1.33
N ALA A 154 -9.19 5.65 -1.47
CA ALA A 154 -8.07 5.38 -2.37
C ALA A 154 -6.77 5.95 -1.80
N LYS A 155 -5.66 5.23 -1.98
CA LYS A 155 -4.36 5.59 -1.42
C LYS A 155 -3.24 5.16 -2.35
N GLU A 156 -2.20 5.97 -2.38
CA GLU A 156 -0.93 5.67 -3.03
C GLU A 156 0.02 5.10 -1.96
N PRO A 157 0.54 3.86 -2.14
CA PRO A 157 1.61 3.35 -1.28
C PRO A 157 2.96 3.95 -1.65
N ASP A 158 3.92 3.92 -0.72
CA ASP A 158 5.28 4.41 -1.00
C ASP A 158 6.05 3.48 -1.93
N SER A 159 5.79 2.17 -1.84
CA SER A 159 6.19 1.18 -2.85
C SER A 159 5.27 -0.04 -2.78
N TRP A 160 5.18 -0.76 -3.91
CA TRP A 160 4.45 -2.00 -4.00
C TRP A 160 5.25 -3.07 -4.74
N ILE A 161 4.98 -4.33 -4.41
CA ILE A 161 5.61 -5.51 -5.01
C ILE A 161 4.51 -6.53 -5.34
N ARG A 162 4.62 -7.18 -6.50
CA ARG A 162 3.68 -8.24 -6.92
C ARG A 162 4.32 -9.26 -7.84
N PRO A 163 3.82 -10.50 -7.93
CA PRO A 163 4.28 -11.45 -8.94
C PRO A 163 3.92 -10.99 -10.36
N VAL A 164 4.85 -11.15 -11.30
CA VAL A 164 4.66 -10.79 -12.71
C VAL A 164 3.43 -11.48 -13.32
N LYS A 165 3.19 -12.73 -12.94
CA LYS A 165 2.10 -13.54 -13.50
C LYS A 165 0.86 -13.53 -12.63
N ARG A 166 0.79 -12.66 -11.61
CA ARG A 166 -0.38 -12.53 -10.74
C ARG A 166 -1.59 -12.17 -11.59
N ARG A 167 -2.58 -13.05 -11.59
CA ARG A 167 -3.82 -12.82 -12.30
C ARG A 167 -4.64 -11.77 -11.55
N ARG A 168 -5.43 -11.00 -12.29
CA ARG A 168 -6.50 -10.21 -11.70
C ARG A 168 -7.44 -11.16 -10.96
N SER A 169 -7.63 -10.93 -9.66
CA SER A 169 -8.56 -11.73 -8.88
C SER A 169 -9.99 -11.35 -9.25
N MET A 170 -10.78 -12.30 -9.73
CA MET A 170 -12.24 -12.21 -9.78
C MET A 170 -12.77 -12.84 -8.47
N PRO A 171 -13.77 -12.28 -7.78
CA PRO A 171 -14.63 -11.15 -8.14
C PRO A 171 -14.16 -9.78 -7.61
N TYR A 172 -12.89 -9.63 -7.22
CA TYR A 172 -12.40 -8.41 -6.59
C TYR A 172 -12.28 -7.24 -7.60
N LYS A 173 -12.58 -6.04 -7.12
CA LYS A 173 -12.51 -4.79 -7.89
C LYS A 173 -11.07 -4.57 -8.36
N ALA A 174 -10.90 -3.90 -9.51
CA ALA A 174 -9.58 -3.50 -9.99
C ALA A 174 -8.85 -2.66 -8.93
N MET A 175 -7.52 -2.79 -8.88
CA MET A 175 -6.67 -1.95 -8.04
C MET A 175 -6.84 -0.46 -8.37
N ASP A 176 -6.98 -0.15 -9.66
CA ASP A 176 -7.03 1.21 -10.17
C ASP A 176 -8.04 1.30 -11.33
N ARG A 177 -8.15 2.50 -11.91
CA ARG A 177 -8.98 2.78 -13.09
C ARG A 177 -8.53 2.02 -14.35
N PHE A 178 -7.32 1.46 -14.36
CA PHE A 178 -6.75 0.74 -15.50
C PHE A 178 -6.98 -0.76 -15.44
N GLY A 179 -7.58 -1.27 -14.36
CA GLY A 179 -7.90 -2.69 -14.26
C GLY A 179 -6.78 -3.53 -13.66
N GLY A 180 -5.75 -2.93 -13.05
CA GLY A 180 -4.59 -3.64 -12.51
C GLY A 180 -4.94 -4.64 -11.41
N ALA A 181 -4.16 -5.70 -11.29
CA ALA A 181 -4.20 -6.59 -10.13
C ALA A 181 -3.55 -5.89 -8.93
N TYR A 182 -4.14 -6.06 -7.74
CA TYR A 182 -3.52 -5.59 -6.50
C TYR A 182 -2.15 -6.26 -6.31
N PRO A 183 -1.17 -5.52 -5.76
CA PRO A 183 0.07 -6.10 -5.30
C PRO A 183 -0.17 -7.09 -4.15
N THR A 184 0.80 -7.97 -3.94
CA THR A 184 0.82 -8.85 -2.76
C THR A 184 1.43 -8.15 -1.57
N MET A 185 2.37 -7.22 -1.79
CA MET A 185 3.06 -6.51 -0.73
C MET A 185 3.02 -5.00 -0.94
N ILE A 186 2.78 -4.28 0.16
CA ILE A 186 2.89 -2.83 0.26
C ILE A 186 4.02 -2.48 1.23
N VAL A 187 4.77 -1.42 0.89
CA VAL A 187 5.71 -0.76 1.78
C VAL A 187 5.19 0.65 2.09
N GLU A 188 5.12 0.99 3.37
CA GLU A 188 4.85 2.34 3.86
C GLU A 188 6.00 2.81 4.75
N VAL A 189 6.39 4.06 4.60
CA VAL A 189 7.45 4.69 5.37
C VAL A 189 6.88 5.94 6.04
N GLY A 190 6.76 5.91 7.36
CA GLY A 190 6.39 7.10 8.14
C GLY A 190 7.65 7.80 8.63
N TYR A 191 7.87 9.04 8.20
CA TYR A 191 8.87 9.90 8.83
C TYR A 191 8.17 10.96 9.65
N THR A 192 7.44 11.87 8.99
CA THR A 192 6.62 12.89 9.66
C THR A 192 5.28 12.36 10.18
N GLN A 193 4.84 11.23 9.63
CA GLN A 193 3.65 10.55 10.10
C GLN A 193 3.87 9.89 11.47
N SER A 194 2.87 9.99 12.34
CA SER A 194 2.86 9.30 13.64
C SER A 194 2.87 7.76 13.49
N LEU A 195 3.47 7.07 14.46
CA LEU A 195 3.37 5.62 14.57
C LEU A 195 1.90 5.12 14.61
N PRO A 196 0.97 5.74 15.37
CA PRO A 196 -0.45 5.40 15.32
C PRO A 196 -1.08 5.40 13.93
N ASP A 197 -0.88 6.46 13.14
CA ASP A 197 -1.49 6.53 11.81
C ASP A 197 -0.84 5.52 10.85
N LEU A 198 0.48 5.33 10.96
CA LEU A 198 1.19 4.32 10.17
C LEU A 198 0.61 2.92 10.41
N HIS A 199 0.34 2.58 11.69
CA HIS A 199 -0.30 1.32 12.09
C HIS A 199 -1.77 1.23 11.61
N GLN A 200 -2.58 2.24 11.86
CA GLN A 200 -4.02 2.22 11.51
C GLN A 200 -4.26 2.08 10.01
N LYS A 201 -3.37 2.61 9.17
CA LYS A 201 -3.48 2.49 7.70
C LYS A 201 -3.43 1.05 7.20
N VAL A 202 -2.88 0.10 7.96
CA VAL A 202 -2.88 -1.33 7.58
C VAL A 202 -4.31 -1.84 7.35
N ALA A 203 -5.29 -1.35 8.10
CA ALA A 203 -6.70 -1.74 7.93
C ALA A 203 -7.26 -1.37 6.55
N LEU A 204 -6.76 -0.30 5.91
CA LEU A 204 -7.13 0.06 4.54
C LEU A 204 -6.63 -0.98 3.55
N TYR A 205 -5.37 -1.40 3.70
CA TYR A 205 -4.75 -2.37 2.83
C TYR A 205 -5.25 -3.78 3.06
N PHE A 206 -5.69 -4.13 4.27
CA PHE A 206 -6.29 -5.42 4.60
C PHE A 206 -7.82 -5.45 4.53
N SER A 207 -8.44 -4.41 3.97
CA SER A 207 -9.87 -4.40 3.74
C SER A 207 -10.29 -5.53 2.77
N GLN A 208 -11.59 -5.82 2.74
CA GLN A 208 -12.17 -6.77 1.80
C GLN A 208 -12.13 -6.27 0.33
N ALA A 209 -11.79 -5.00 0.11
CA ALA A 209 -11.72 -4.42 -1.23
C ALA A 209 -10.43 -4.82 -1.97
N THR A 210 -9.41 -5.31 -1.26
CA THR A 210 -8.10 -5.63 -1.81
C THR A 210 -7.73 -7.09 -1.54
N SER A 211 -6.67 -7.56 -2.19
CA SER A 211 -6.07 -8.88 -1.98
C SER A 211 -4.61 -8.81 -1.51
N ILE A 212 -4.21 -7.69 -0.92
CA ILE A 212 -2.83 -7.45 -0.48
C ILE A 212 -2.53 -8.37 0.70
N GLN A 213 -1.46 -9.15 0.65
CA GLN A 213 -1.13 -10.14 1.69
C GLN A 213 -0.16 -9.61 2.74
N ILE A 214 0.73 -8.69 2.37
CA ILE A 214 1.80 -8.18 3.22
C ILE A 214 1.74 -6.66 3.28
N VAL A 215 1.83 -6.10 4.48
CA VAL A 215 2.19 -4.70 4.67
C VAL A 215 3.46 -4.64 5.50
N LEU A 216 4.49 -3.99 4.96
CA LEU A 216 5.70 -3.63 5.68
C LEU A 216 5.65 -2.14 5.97
N THR A 217 5.75 -1.78 7.25
CA THR A 217 5.84 -0.37 7.64
C THR A 217 7.17 -0.07 8.30
N ILE A 218 7.80 1.05 7.95
CA ILE A 218 9.01 1.56 8.60
C ILE A 218 8.69 2.92 9.23
N LYS A 219 8.83 3.06 10.55
CA LYS A 219 8.85 4.36 11.23
C LYS A 219 10.29 4.84 11.35
N ILE A 220 10.54 6.07 10.92
CA ILE A 220 11.80 6.79 11.07
C ILE A 220 11.58 7.87 12.13
N PHE A 221 12.45 7.93 13.13
CA PHE A 221 12.51 9.05 14.09
C PHE A 221 13.59 10.04 13.68
N ASP A 222 13.55 11.26 14.22
CA ASP A 222 14.65 12.21 14.02
C ASP A 222 15.97 11.70 14.61
N LEU A 223 17.06 12.24 14.08
CA LEU A 223 18.37 12.09 14.69
C LEU A 223 18.34 12.66 16.12
N ARG A 224 18.90 11.89 17.05
CA ARG A 224 19.13 12.33 18.42
C ARG A 224 20.29 13.31 18.48
N ALA A 225 20.43 13.99 19.61
CA ALA A 225 21.52 14.96 19.83
C ALA A 225 22.91 14.32 19.69
N ASP A 226 23.03 13.01 19.92
CA ASP A 226 24.26 12.23 19.77
C ASP A 226 24.47 11.65 18.35
N ASN A 227 23.67 12.07 17.37
CA ASN A 227 23.62 11.56 15.99
C ASN A 227 23.28 10.07 15.87
N THR A 228 22.68 9.47 16.90
CA THR A 228 22.09 8.14 16.78
C THR A 228 20.69 8.23 16.20
N LEU A 229 20.25 7.13 15.58
CA LEU A 229 18.96 7.00 14.92
C LEU A 229 18.24 5.78 15.48
N ALA A 230 16.97 5.94 15.81
CA ALA A 230 16.04 4.85 16.07
C ALA A 230 15.11 4.69 14.85
N LEU A 231 14.83 3.44 14.47
CA LEU A 231 13.85 3.08 13.47
C LEU A 231 13.07 1.85 13.94
N ILE A 232 11.85 1.70 13.46
CA ILE A 232 11.01 0.55 13.78
C ILE A 232 10.44 -0.04 12.49
N ALA A 233 10.73 -1.30 12.25
CA ALA A 233 10.12 -2.09 11.18
C ALA A 233 9.01 -2.95 11.76
N MET A 234 7.84 -2.95 11.13
CA MET A 234 6.69 -3.77 11.51
C MET A 234 6.17 -4.53 10.28
N LEU A 235 6.05 -5.84 10.41
CA LEU A 235 5.54 -6.73 9.38
C LEU A 235 4.13 -7.19 9.73
N TYR A 236 3.19 -7.01 8.81
CA TYR A 236 1.81 -7.47 8.92
C TYR A 236 1.51 -8.47 7.83
N LEU A 237 0.83 -9.56 8.18
CA LEU A 237 0.40 -10.60 7.25
C LEU A 237 -1.12 -10.75 7.32
N ARG A 238 -1.78 -10.71 6.16
CA ARG A 238 -3.24 -10.91 6.07
C ARG A 238 -3.65 -12.30 6.56
N THR A 239 -2.78 -13.29 6.36
CA THR A 239 -2.98 -14.69 6.71
C THR A 239 -2.87 -14.97 8.21
N ASP A 240 -2.36 -14.01 8.98
CA ASP A 240 -2.30 -14.14 10.45
C ASP A 240 -3.70 -14.13 11.08
N GLN A 241 -3.84 -14.75 12.24
CA GLN A 241 -5.11 -14.77 12.98
C GLN A 241 -5.58 -13.35 13.36
N ASN A 242 -4.65 -12.43 13.62
CA ASN A 242 -4.93 -11.04 13.96
C ASN A 242 -4.17 -10.13 12.98
N PRO A 243 -4.64 -9.98 11.72
CA PRO A 243 -3.86 -9.37 10.65
C PRO A 243 -3.59 -7.86 10.85
N LEU A 244 -4.29 -7.21 11.78
CA LEU A 244 -4.05 -5.82 12.15
C LEU A 244 -3.00 -5.67 13.26
N ILE A 245 -2.48 -6.76 13.83
CA ILE A 245 -1.36 -6.77 14.77
C ILE A 245 -0.13 -7.22 13.98
N PRO A 246 1.01 -6.50 14.03
CA PRO A 246 2.19 -6.95 13.34
C PRO A 246 2.71 -8.27 13.92
N VAL A 247 2.99 -9.23 13.04
CA VAL A 247 3.52 -10.55 13.40
C VAL A 247 4.97 -10.46 13.88
N LYS A 248 5.69 -9.41 13.47
CA LYS A 248 7.07 -9.14 13.88
C LYS A 248 7.32 -7.64 13.90
N VAL A 249 7.94 -7.17 14.98
CA VAL A 249 8.42 -5.80 15.14
C VAL A 249 9.90 -5.85 15.47
N ILE A 250 10.70 -5.07 14.75
CA ILE A 250 12.15 -4.96 14.98
C ILE A 250 12.49 -3.49 15.16
N SER A 251 12.94 -3.10 16.34
CA SER A 251 13.65 -1.84 16.53
C SER A 251 15.08 -1.98 16.03
N PHE A 252 15.51 -1.09 15.16
CA PHE A 252 16.85 -1.11 14.58
C PHE A 252 17.38 0.31 14.51
N GLY A 253 18.69 0.46 14.34
CA GLY A 253 19.35 1.73 14.62
C GLY A 253 20.60 1.56 15.46
N LYS A 254 21.07 2.70 15.95
CA LYS A 254 22.10 2.79 16.99
C LYS A 254 21.54 3.28 18.33
N ALA A 255 20.23 3.52 18.40
CA ALA A 255 19.55 4.06 19.56
C ALA A 255 18.36 3.18 19.95
N ASP A 256 18.16 3.00 21.25
CA ASP A 256 17.02 2.29 21.83
C ASP A 256 15.73 3.11 21.63
N PRO A 257 14.59 2.53 21.20
CA PRO A 257 13.33 3.26 21.20
C PRO A 257 12.97 3.69 22.63
N VAL A 258 12.35 4.86 22.78
CA VAL A 258 11.98 5.36 24.11
C VAL A 258 10.84 4.52 24.69
N GLN A 259 10.72 4.55 26.03
CA GLN A 259 9.76 3.69 26.74
C GLN A 259 8.30 3.95 26.33
N SER A 260 7.92 5.17 25.96
CA SER A 260 6.56 5.45 25.50
C SER A 260 6.25 4.79 24.16
N THR A 261 7.19 4.80 23.20
CA THR A 261 7.07 4.07 21.92
C THR A 261 6.94 2.56 22.18
N VAL A 262 7.78 2.02 23.06
CA VAL A 262 7.73 0.61 23.46
C VAL A 262 6.38 0.24 24.05
N ASN A 263 5.90 1.05 25.01
CA ASN A 263 4.61 0.85 25.66
C ASN A 263 3.46 0.95 24.67
N TYR A 264 3.54 1.85 23.70
CA TYR A 264 2.52 1.98 22.66
C TYR A 264 2.45 0.71 21.79
N ILE A 265 3.60 0.19 21.35
CA ILE A 265 3.66 -1.03 20.52
C ILE A 265 3.12 -2.25 21.29
N ILE A 266 3.52 -2.43 22.54
CA ILE A 266 3.11 -3.60 23.32
C ILE A 266 1.65 -3.48 23.77
N ASN A 267 1.27 -2.35 24.37
CA ASN A 267 0.00 -2.24 25.06
C ASN A 267 -1.13 -1.68 24.19
N THR A 268 -0.83 -0.82 23.21
CA THR A 268 -1.85 -0.20 22.36
C THR A 268 -2.01 -0.95 21.05
N MET A 269 -0.90 -1.29 20.37
CA MET A 269 -0.94 -2.11 19.15
C MET A 269 -1.09 -3.61 19.46
N ASN A 270 -1.09 -4.00 20.75
CA ASN A 270 -1.23 -5.37 21.23
C ASN A 270 -0.17 -6.33 20.65
N VAL A 271 1.03 -5.84 20.37
CA VAL A 271 2.12 -6.69 19.89
C VAL A 271 2.60 -7.57 21.05
N PRO A 272 2.58 -8.91 20.90
CA PRO A 272 3.15 -9.79 21.91
C PRO A 272 4.60 -9.42 22.19
N PRO A 273 5.05 -9.32 23.45
CA PRO A 273 6.41 -8.88 23.77
C PRO A 273 7.51 -9.66 23.05
N ASN A 274 7.31 -10.98 22.85
CA ASN A 274 8.26 -11.86 22.14
C ASN A 274 8.36 -11.57 20.63
N ASN A 275 7.36 -10.89 20.06
CA ASN A 275 7.35 -10.48 18.65
C ASN A 275 8.03 -9.11 18.47
N PHE A 276 8.39 -8.41 19.55
CA PHE A 276 9.09 -7.13 19.50
C PHE A 276 10.54 -7.24 19.99
N ILE A 277 11.46 -7.34 19.03
CA ILE A 277 12.89 -7.58 19.23
C ILE A 277 13.74 -6.40 18.69
N GLY A 278 15.06 -6.48 18.87
CA GLY A 278 16.01 -5.49 18.33
C GLY A 278 16.50 -4.49 19.37
N VAL A 279 17.13 -3.40 18.94
CA VAL A 279 17.83 -2.42 19.79
C VAL A 279 16.90 -1.92 20.92
N GLY A 280 17.41 -1.85 22.16
CA GLY A 280 16.62 -1.50 23.34
C GLY A 280 15.67 -2.61 23.83
N ARG A 281 15.76 -3.82 23.29
CA ARG A 281 15.00 -5.00 23.73
C ARG A 281 15.92 -6.09 24.27
N THR A 282 15.37 -6.91 25.15
CA THR A 282 16.02 -8.11 25.68
C THR A 282 15.35 -9.35 25.08
N VAL A 283 16.14 -10.27 24.54
CA VAL A 283 15.67 -11.55 23.98
C VAL A 283 16.44 -12.66 24.66
N ASN A 284 15.74 -13.61 25.29
CA ASN A 284 16.35 -14.69 26.09
C ASN A 284 17.35 -14.16 27.13
N ASP A 285 16.96 -13.12 27.88
CA ASP A 285 17.78 -12.44 28.89
C ASP A 285 19.07 -11.78 28.37
N VAL A 286 19.21 -11.63 27.05
CA VAL A 286 20.33 -10.94 26.41
C VAL A 286 19.85 -9.66 25.74
N ASN A 287 20.49 -8.54 26.07
CA ASN A 287 20.22 -7.26 25.41
C ASN A 287 20.67 -7.31 23.96
N CYS A 288 19.79 -6.86 23.06
CA CYS A 288 20.09 -6.81 21.65
C CYS A 288 21.09 -5.68 21.37
N LEU A 289 22.23 -6.03 20.77
CA LEU A 289 23.26 -5.06 20.39
C LEU A 289 22.80 -4.17 19.24
N PRO A 290 23.34 -2.94 19.08
CA PRO A 290 23.04 -2.06 17.96
C PRO A 290 23.10 -2.71 16.57
N CYS A 291 22.30 -2.19 15.63
CA CYS A 291 22.35 -2.59 14.23
C CYS A 291 23.55 -1.90 13.55
N ASP A 292 24.74 -2.47 13.72
CA ASP A 292 26.01 -1.83 13.35
C ASP A 292 26.66 -2.35 12.06
N ARG A 293 26.27 -3.54 11.59
CA ARG A 293 26.74 -4.15 10.34
C ARG A 293 25.66 -4.98 9.65
N ALA A 294 25.85 -5.21 8.35
CA ALA A 294 25.04 -6.14 7.56
C ALA A 294 25.11 -7.57 8.10
N GLY A 295 24.06 -8.35 7.86
CA GLY A 295 24.00 -9.79 8.10
C GLY A 295 23.80 -10.20 9.56
N ILE A 296 23.55 -9.26 10.49
CA ILE A 296 23.21 -9.62 11.87
C ILE A 296 21.84 -10.32 11.88
N PRO A 297 21.73 -11.56 12.38
CA PRO A 297 20.50 -12.35 12.26
C PRO A 297 19.24 -11.70 12.85
N ILE A 298 19.36 -11.01 14.00
CA ILE A 298 18.20 -10.37 14.64
C ILE A 298 17.63 -9.18 13.82
N TYR A 299 18.45 -8.59 12.95
CA TYR A 299 18.09 -7.48 12.07
C TYR A 299 17.71 -7.93 10.65
N GLN A 300 17.48 -9.23 10.47
CA GLN A 300 16.91 -9.77 9.24
C GLN A 300 15.39 -9.89 9.40
N MET A 301 14.65 -9.10 8.60
CA MET A 301 13.20 -9.21 8.50
C MET A 301 12.85 -10.12 7.32
N ASN A 302 12.47 -11.36 7.63
CA ASN A 302 12.02 -12.30 6.61
C ASN A 302 10.63 -11.90 6.09
N ILE A 303 10.53 -11.71 4.78
CA ILE A 303 9.30 -11.53 4.03
C ILE A 303 8.92 -12.91 3.45
N PRO A 304 7.81 -13.51 3.89
CA PRO A 304 7.49 -14.88 3.56
C PRO A 304 7.07 -15.02 2.09
N ALA A 305 7.61 -16.05 1.43
CA ALA A 305 7.42 -16.25 0.00
C ALA A 305 5.98 -16.64 -0.36
N ALA A 306 5.31 -17.40 0.50
CA ALA A 306 3.95 -17.87 0.25
C ALA A 306 2.98 -16.70 0.04
N GLU A 307 3.05 -15.69 0.91
CA GLU A 307 2.27 -14.47 0.81
C GLU A 307 2.75 -13.56 -0.32
N LEU A 308 4.07 -13.46 -0.52
CA LEU A 308 4.63 -12.60 -1.57
C LEU A 308 4.28 -13.09 -2.98
N PHE A 309 4.23 -14.41 -3.19
CA PHE A 309 3.86 -15.07 -4.45
C PHE A 309 2.41 -15.52 -4.52
N ASP A 310 1.56 -15.10 -3.57
CA ASP A 310 0.13 -15.34 -3.63
C ASP A 310 -0.42 -14.96 -5.02
N GLY A 311 -1.38 -15.74 -5.53
CA GLY A 311 -2.00 -15.51 -6.82
C GLY A 311 -1.12 -15.69 -8.07
N ASP A 312 0.16 -16.05 -7.95
CA ASP A 312 0.96 -16.49 -9.10
C ASP A 312 0.53 -17.92 -9.50
N PRO A 313 0.15 -18.17 -10.77
CA PRO A 313 -0.25 -19.50 -11.21
C PRO A 313 0.86 -20.57 -11.15
N ASN A 314 2.13 -20.18 -11.05
CA ASN A 314 3.26 -21.11 -10.90
C ASN A 314 3.63 -21.33 -9.42
N GLY A 315 2.96 -20.66 -8.49
CA GLY A 315 3.28 -20.68 -7.08
C GLY A 315 4.64 -20.03 -6.76
N VAL A 316 5.21 -20.43 -5.63
CA VAL A 316 6.50 -19.92 -5.15
C VAL A 316 7.65 -20.53 -5.97
N PRO A 317 8.52 -19.74 -6.61
CA PRO A 317 9.73 -20.24 -7.24
C PRO A 317 10.62 -20.99 -6.25
N MET A 318 11.17 -22.14 -6.63
CA MET A 318 12.00 -22.98 -5.74
C MET A 318 13.17 -22.21 -5.11
N ALA A 319 13.82 -21.33 -5.88
CA ALA A 319 14.93 -20.49 -5.40
C ALA A 319 14.49 -19.42 -4.38
N ALA A 320 13.19 -19.10 -4.33
CA ALA A 320 12.60 -18.11 -3.44
C ALA A 320 11.85 -18.74 -2.25
N ALA A 321 11.86 -20.07 -2.09
CA ALA A 321 11.05 -20.78 -1.10
C ALA A 321 11.29 -20.32 0.35
N GLY A 322 12.50 -19.87 0.68
CA GLY A 322 12.86 -19.34 2.01
C GLY A 322 12.39 -17.90 2.29
N GLY A 323 11.74 -17.25 1.33
CA GLY A 323 11.40 -15.82 1.43
C GLY A 323 12.60 -14.91 1.21
N PHE A 324 12.36 -13.63 1.44
CA PHE A 324 13.37 -12.59 1.32
C PHE A 324 13.76 -12.06 2.70
N ASN A 325 15.04 -12.13 3.06
CA ASN A 325 15.53 -11.49 4.26
C ASN A 325 15.91 -10.05 3.96
N LEU A 326 15.07 -9.11 4.38
CA LEU A 326 15.39 -7.69 4.35
C LEU A 326 16.40 -7.38 5.45
N ASP A 327 17.59 -6.96 5.05
CA ASP A 327 18.62 -6.49 5.97
C ASP A 327 18.33 -5.05 6.42
N LEU A 328 17.90 -4.90 7.69
CA LEU A 328 17.55 -3.60 8.24
C LEU A 328 18.76 -2.67 8.44
N TRP A 329 19.99 -3.20 8.45
CA TRP A 329 21.19 -2.36 8.45
C TRP A 329 21.32 -1.58 7.15
N GLU A 330 21.05 -2.21 6.00
CA GLU A 330 21.08 -1.52 4.70
C GLU A 330 20.03 -0.41 4.63
N VAL A 331 18.85 -0.66 5.23
CA VAL A 331 17.78 0.33 5.37
C VAL A 331 18.24 1.52 6.22
N GLN A 332 18.82 1.27 7.38
CA GLN A 332 19.35 2.30 8.28
C GLN A 332 20.42 3.16 7.61
N VAL A 333 21.39 2.54 6.91
CA VAL A 333 22.47 3.26 6.23
C VAL A 333 21.92 4.26 5.21
N LYS A 334 20.83 3.91 4.51
CA LYS A 334 20.19 4.79 3.53
C LYS A 334 19.35 5.88 4.18
N SER A 335 18.65 5.57 5.27
CA SER A 335 17.96 6.58 6.08
C SER A 335 18.94 7.66 6.54
N LEU A 336 20.07 7.27 7.16
CA LEU A 336 21.12 8.18 7.63
C LEU A 336 21.69 9.07 6.52
N LYS A 337 21.94 8.49 5.33
CA LYS A 337 22.36 9.29 4.17
C LYS A 337 21.31 10.33 3.80
N GLY A 338 20.03 10.01 3.92
CA GLY A 338 18.94 10.95 3.66
C GLY A 338 18.98 12.18 4.57
N PHE A 339 19.32 12.02 5.85
CA PHE A 339 19.47 13.16 6.77
C PHE A 339 20.64 14.08 6.41
N ASN A 340 21.74 13.53 5.88
CA ASN A 340 22.91 14.32 5.47
C ASN A 340 22.66 15.22 4.25
N PHE A 341 21.53 15.07 3.55
CA PHE A 341 21.13 15.94 2.43
C PHE A 341 20.14 17.04 2.84
N VAL A 342 19.78 17.14 4.13
CA VAL A 342 18.79 18.11 4.64
C VAL A 342 19.46 19.33 5.31
N VAL A 343 20.79 19.42 5.25
CA VAL A 343 21.59 20.53 5.85
C VAL A 343 21.73 21.71 4.90
#